data_AF-A0A349LLA3-F1
#
_entry.id   AF-A0A349LLA3-F1
#
_cell.length_a   1.000
_cell.length_b   1.000
_cell.length_c   1.000
_cell.angle_alpha   90.00
_cell.angle_beta   90.00
_cell.angle_gamma   90.00
#
_symmetry.space_group_name_H-M   'P 1'
#
loop_
_entity.id
_entity.type
_entity.pdbx_description
1 polymer ?
#
loop_
_entity_poly.entity_id
_entity_poly.type
_entity_poly.pdbx_seq_one_letter_code
_entity_poly.pdbx_strand_id
1 'polypeptide(L)'
;MHPYKGSPEATQDTMPGRTAFYMAPLDIAIGQLKGGKVRAFGITSKTRNAAIPNIPSIVEQSYANFEIGLWFGVLAPAATPTAIVKKIN
;
A
#
# COMPACT_ATOMS: atom_id res chain seq x y z
N MET A 1 -12.23 -6.22 -11.61
CA MET A 1 -11.86 -5.50 -10.37
C MET A 1 -13.14 -5.28 -9.60
N HIS A 2 -13.39 -6.04 -8.53
CA HIS A 2 -14.54 -5.80 -7.66
C HIS A 2 -14.16 -4.72 -6.63
N PRO A 3 -14.96 -3.66 -6.48
CA PRO A 3 -14.73 -2.67 -5.43
C PRO A 3 -15.08 -3.28 -4.06
N TYR A 4 -14.15 -3.19 -3.12
CA TYR A 4 -14.32 -3.64 -1.74
C TYR A 4 -14.57 -2.44 -0.82
N LYS A 5 -15.27 -2.67 0.30
CA LYS A 5 -15.50 -1.61 1.30
C LYS A 5 -14.21 -1.22 2.04
N GLY A 6 -13.17 -2.05 1.96
CA GLY A 6 -11.85 -1.72 2.48
C GLY A 6 -10.82 -2.84 2.27
N SER A 7 -9.57 -2.52 2.60
CA SER A 7 -8.42 -3.42 2.46
C SER A 7 -8.55 -4.78 3.20
N PRO A 8 -9.18 -4.88 4.37
CA PRO A 8 -9.36 -6.17 5.05
C PRO A 8 -10.23 -7.16 4.23
N GLU A 9 -11.33 -6.68 3.65
CA GLU A 9 -12.25 -7.48 2.83
C GLU A 9 -11.56 -7.96 1.55
N ALA A 10 -10.86 -7.05 0.87
CA ALA A 10 -10.09 -7.37 -0.34
C ALA A 10 -8.99 -8.42 -0.07
N THR A 11 -8.29 -8.31 1.07
CA THR A 11 -7.25 -9.26 1.46
C THR A 11 -7.83 -10.65 1.74
N GLN A 12 -8.97 -10.71 2.44
CA GLN A 12 -9.67 -11.96 2.75
C GLN A 12 -10.22 -12.68 1.52
N ASP A 13 -10.60 -11.95 0.47
CA ASP A 13 -11.02 -12.55 -0.79
C ASP A 13 -9.85 -12.96 -1.70
N THR A 14 -8.71 -12.26 -1.61
CA THR A 14 -7.52 -12.59 -2.40
C THR A 14 -6.82 -13.84 -1.90
N MET A 15 -6.74 -14.05 -0.59
CA MET A 15 -6.11 -15.23 0.01
C MET A 15 -6.68 -16.58 -0.50
N PRO A 16 -8.01 -16.79 -0.58
CA PRO A 16 -8.62 -18.01 -1.13
C PRO A 16 -8.69 -18.01 -2.67
N GLY A 17 -8.16 -17.00 -3.36
CA GLY A 17 -8.14 -16.93 -4.83
C GLY A 17 -9.45 -16.49 -5.48
N ARG A 18 -10.35 -15.81 -4.74
CA ARG A 18 -11.58 -15.23 -5.33
C ARG A 18 -11.28 -14.03 -6.22
N THR A 19 -10.13 -13.39 -6.03
CA THR A 19 -9.57 -12.37 -6.92
C THR A 19 -8.20 -12.82 -7.43
N ALA A 20 -7.89 -12.47 -8.69
CA ALA A 20 -6.62 -12.85 -9.31
C ALA A 20 -5.41 -12.13 -8.68
N PHE A 21 -5.59 -10.87 -8.29
CA PHE A 21 -4.58 -10.07 -7.62
C PHE A 21 -5.22 -8.90 -6.86
N TYR A 22 -4.51 -8.40 -5.87
CA TYR A 22 -4.90 -7.22 -5.10
C TYR A 22 -3.69 -6.33 -4.85
N MET A 23 -3.85 -5.03 -5.12
CA MET A 23 -2.84 -4.02 -4.82
C MET A 23 -3.05 -3.54 -3.38
N ALA A 24 -2.40 -4.23 -2.45
CA ALA A 24 -2.56 -4.00 -1.02
C ALA A 24 -1.60 -2.90 -0.50
N PRO A 25 -2.05 -2.07 0.47
CA PRO A 25 -1.15 -1.30 1.30
C PRO A 25 -0.09 -2.19 1.99
N LEU A 26 1.16 -1.73 2.03
CA LEU A 26 2.29 -2.54 2.52
C LEU A 26 2.14 -2.93 4.00
N ASP A 27 1.63 -2.02 4.82
CA ASP A 27 1.33 -2.22 6.24
C ASP A 27 0.35 -3.38 6.49
N ILE A 28 -0.64 -3.54 5.62
CA ILE A 28 -1.59 -4.66 5.67
C ILE A 28 -0.97 -5.95 5.12
N ALA A 29 -0.19 -5.84 4.04
CA ALA A 29 0.34 -7.00 3.32
C ALA A 29 1.56 -7.66 4.00
N ILE A 30 2.39 -6.90 4.72
CA ILE A 30 3.69 -7.38 5.21
C ILE A 30 3.58 -8.57 6.16
N GLY A 31 2.55 -8.60 7.03
CA GLY A 31 2.30 -9.72 7.93
C GLY A 31 1.91 -11.00 7.19
N GLN A 32 1.04 -10.89 6.19
CA GLN A 32 0.62 -12.03 5.37
C GLN A 32 1.76 -12.53 4.48
N LEU A 33 2.58 -11.61 3.95
CA LEU A 33 3.76 -11.92 3.14
C LEU A 33 4.82 -12.66 3.96
N LYS A 34 5.16 -12.15 5.14
CA LYS A 34 6.10 -12.81 6.06
C LYS A 34 5.58 -14.16 6.56
N GLY A 35 4.26 -14.28 6.72
CA GLY A 35 3.59 -15.54 7.08
C GLY A 35 3.42 -16.53 5.94
N GLY A 36 3.88 -16.23 4.71
CA GLY A 36 3.82 -17.13 3.56
C GLY A 36 2.41 -17.37 3.01
N LYS A 37 1.41 -16.59 3.45
CA LYS A 37 0.00 -16.74 3.03
C LYS A 37 -0.29 -16.08 1.69
N VAL A 38 0.55 -15.12 1.29
CA VAL A 38 0.43 -14.41 0.02
C VAL A 38 1.81 -14.29 -0.63
N ARG A 39 1.83 -14.18 -1.96
CA ARG A 39 3.02 -13.93 -2.75
C ARG A 39 2.96 -12.52 -3.32
N ALA A 40 4.01 -11.73 -3.09
CA ALA A 40 4.15 -10.42 -3.72
C ALA A 40 4.81 -10.54 -5.10
N PHE A 41 4.26 -9.85 -6.10
CA PHE A 41 4.81 -9.78 -7.46
C PHE A 41 5.68 -8.54 -7.69
N GLY A 42 5.45 -7.47 -6.93
CA GLY A 42 6.23 -6.25 -6.98
C GLY A 42 5.67 -5.20 -6.05
N ILE A 43 6.44 -4.12 -5.85
CA ILE A 43 5.99 -2.93 -5.12
C ILE A 43 5.83 -1.75 -6.07
N THR A 44 4.86 -0.91 -5.78
CA THR A 44 4.50 0.24 -6.62
C THR A 44 5.32 1.49 -6.34
N SER A 45 6.21 1.46 -5.34
CA SER A 45 7.18 2.53 -5.09
C SER A 45 8.33 2.47 -6.08
N LYS A 46 8.91 3.63 -6.38
CA LYS A 46 10.02 3.76 -7.34
C LYS A 46 11.24 2.91 -6.97
N THR A 47 11.50 2.74 -5.68
CA THR A 47 12.61 1.95 -5.14
C THR A 47 12.09 0.84 -4.22
N ARG A 48 12.90 -0.22 -4.06
CA ARG A 48 12.67 -1.32 -3.12
C ARG A 48 12.46 -0.82 -1.70
N ASN A 49 11.53 -1.43 -0.97
CA ASN A 49 11.31 -1.11 0.44
C ASN A 49 12.25 -1.94 1.32
N ALA A 50 12.95 -1.30 2.26
CA ALA A 50 13.91 -1.94 3.16
C ALA A 50 13.29 -3.06 4.02
N ALA A 51 11.98 -3.01 4.30
CA ALA A 51 11.29 -4.05 5.05
C ALA A 51 11.06 -5.35 4.25
N ILE A 52 11.16 -5.28 2.91
CA ILE A 52 10.95 -6.38 1.96
C ILE A 52 11.93 -6.28 0.77
N PRO A 53 13.26 -6.33 1.01
CA PRO A 53 14.27 -6.05 -0.02
C PRO A 53 14.28 -7.06 -1.18
N ASN A 54 13.71 -8.26 -0.95
CA ASN A 54 13.62 -9.33 -1.93
C ASN A 54 12.53 -9.07 -2.99
N ILE A 55 11.62 -8.11 -2.77
CA ILE A 55 10.54 -7.81 -3.71
C ILE A 55 10.98 -6.68 -4.65
N PRO A 56 10.97 -6.89 -5.97
CA PRO A 56 11.36 -5.86 -6.94
C PRO A 56 10.32 -4.73 -7.01
N SER A 57 10.77 -3.54 -7.40
CA SER A 57 9.86 -2.48 -7.83
C SER A 57 9.22 -2.85 -9.17
N ILE A 58 7.99 -2.42 -9.43
CA ILE A 58 7.36 -2.53 -10.75
C ILE A 58 8.15 -1.72 -11.80
N VAL A 59 8.86 -0.67 -11.40
CA VAL A 59 9.77 0.10 -12.26
C VAL A 59 10.90 -0.78 -12.81
N GLU A 60 11.40 -1.73 -12.02
CA GLU A 60 12.44 -2.69 -12.43
C GLU A 60 11.91 -3.73 -13.45
N GLN A 61 10.59 -3.84 -13.60
CA GLN A 61 9.91 -4.84 -14.45
C GLN A 61 9.43 -4.25 -15.79
N SER A 62 10.21 -3.31 -16.35
CA SER A 62 9.94 -2.64 -17.65
C SER A 62 8.82 -1.59 -17.63
N TYR A 63 8.41 -1.11 -16.45
CA TYR A 63 7.44 -0.02 -16.32
C TYR A 63 8.11 1.26 -15.75
N ALA A 64 8.96 1.89 -16.55
CA ALA A 64 9.90 2.93 -16.11
C ALA A 64 9.28 4.14 -15.36
N ASN A 65 7.99 4.43 -15.58
CA ASN A 65 7.27 5.56 -14.97
C ASN A 65 6.17 5.12 -13.99
N PHE A 66 6.18 3.84 -13.56
CA PHE A 66 5.15 3.32 -12.68
C PHE A 66 5.48 3.64 -11.22
N GLU A 67 4.84 4.67 -10.69
CA GLU A 67 4.96 5.06 -9.29
C GLU A 67 3.57 5.36 -8.73
N ILE A 68 3.13 4.53 -7.79
CA ILE A 68 1.89 4.75 -7.05
C ILE A 68 2.22 4.66 -5.57
N GLY A 69 2.35 5.83 -4.94
CA GLY A 69 2.56 5.98 -3.51
C GLY A 69 1.25 6.15 -2.78
N LEU A 70 1.02 5.34 -1.75
CA LEU A 70 -0.03 5.60 -0.77
C LEU A 70 0.51 6.58 0.27
N TRP A 71 -0.13 7.73 0.39
CA TRP A 71 0.21 8.73 1.39
C TRP A 71 -0.99 8.99 2.30
N PHE A 72 -0.69 9.30 3.56
CA PHE A 72 -1.67 9.72 4.53
C PHE A 72 -1.29 11.12 5.00
N GLY A 73 -2.26 12.02 5.02
CA GLY A 73 -2.10 13.38 5.52
C GLY A 73 -3.11 13.64 6.63
N VAL A 74 -2.76 14.55 7.54
CA VAL A 74 -3.68 15.08 8.54
C VAL A 74 -4.27 16.38 8.01
N LEU A 75 -5.59 16.44 7.95
CA LEU A 75 -6.35 17.61 7.51
C LEU A 75 -7.09 18.20 8.70
N ALA A 76 -7.04 19.53 8.84
CA ALA A 76 -7.79 20.26 9.86
C ALA A 76 -8.84 21.17 9.20
N PRO A 77 -9.98 21.49 9.86
CA PRO A 77 -10.95 22.44 9.33
C PRO A 77 -10.30 23.77 8.93
N ALA A 78 -10.81 24.43 7.89
CA ALA A 78 -10.21 25.65 7.33
C ALA A 78 -10.03 26.79 8.35
N ALA A 79 -10.88 26.85 9.38
CA ALA A 79 -10.80 27.84 10.45
C ALA A 79 -9.89 27.44 11.63
N THR A 80 -9.13 26.34 11.52
CA THR A 80 -8.25 25.89 12.61
C THR A 80 -7.12 26.92 12.82
N PRO A 81 -6.98 27.48 14.04
CA PRO A 81 -5.93 28.46 14.31
C PRO A 81 -4.54 27.94 13.95
N THR A 82 -3.72 28.79 13.33
CA THR A 82 -2.35 28.43 12.88
C THR A 82 -1.48 27.88 14.01
N ALA A 83 -1.69 28.34 15.24
CA ALA A 83 -1.00 27.83 16.42
C ALA A 83 -1.28 26.33 16.69
N ILE A 84 -2.50 25.86 16.40
CA ILE A 84 -2.89 24.44 16.54
C ILE A 84 -2.31 23.63 15.38
N VAL A 85 -2.38 24.16 14.14
CA VAL A 85 -1.80 23.50 12.96
C VAL A 85 -0.28 23.30 13.13
N LYS A 86 0.42 24.31 13.67
CA LYS A 86 1.87 24.24 13.91
C LYS A 86 2.27 23.24 15.00
N LYS A 87 1.33 22.83 15.88
CA LYS A 87 1.58 21.80 16.90
C LYS A 87 1.43 20.38 16.33
N ILE A 88 0.74 20.23 15.19
CA ILE A 88 0.43 18.94 14.56
C ILE A 88 1.44 18.57 13.46
N ASN A 89 2.04 19.56 12.79
CA ASN A 89 3.14 19.39 11.83
C ASN A 89 4.48 19.17 12.53
#